data_AF-A0A1Y4WCG4-F1
#
_entry.id   AF-A0A1Y4WCG4-F1
#
_cell.length_a   1.000
_cell.length_b   1.000
_cell.length_c   1.000
_cell.angle_alpha   90.00
_cell.angle_beta   90.00
_cell.angle_gamma   90.00
#
_symmetry.space_group_name_H-M   'P 1'
#
loop_
_entity.id
_entity.type
_entity.pdbx_description
1 polymer ?
#
loop_
_entity_poly.entity_id
_entity_poly.type
_entity_poly.pdbx_seq_one_letter_code
_entity_poly.pdbx_strand_id
1 'polypeptide(L)'
;TGYVKQLNDHLWEGRYSPVWPDGKKHSRNVYGRTEEECEEKLKALILEMNAEIAALRSGASTEYPDGVSPKKKAIAAYLRENPGVTNKSKIARDLNMNRTTVQKYYDEVQAEF
;
A
#
# COMPACT_ATOMS: atom_id res chain seq x y z
N THR A 1 16.97 4.66 -4.01
CA THR A 1 17.32 6.08 -3.81
C THR A 1 16.17 6.94 -4.32
N GLY A 2 15.83 8.02 -3.63
CA GLY A 2 14.85 9.02 -4.08
C GLY A 2 15.51 10.18 -4.83
N TYR A 3 14.74 11.19 -5.24
CA TYR A 3 15.27 12.44 -5.80
C TYR A 3 14.78 13.65 -4.98
N VAL A 4 15.52 14.75 -5.04
CA VAL A 4 15.12 16.06 -4.54
C VAL A 4 15.07 17.05 -5.70
N LYS A 5 14.05 17.89 -5.75
CA LYS A 5 13.83 18.88 -6.82
C LYS A 5 13.24 20.17 -6.25
N GLN A 6 13.78 21.30 -6.66
CA GLN A 6 13.17 22.60 -6.37
C GLN A 6 11.89 22.79 -7.20
N LEU A 7 10.78 23.10 -6.53
CA LEU A 7 9.50 23.41 -7.17
C LEU A 7 9.35 24.92 -7.40
N ASN A 8 9.81 25.74 -6.46
CA ASN A 8 9.87 27.21 -6.55
C ASN A 8 10.91 27.77 -5.57
N ASP A 9 11.08 29.09 -5.54
CA ASP A 9 12.07 29.82 -4.73
C ASP A 9 12.06 29.48 -3.23
N HIS A 10 10.96 28.92 -2.71
CA HIS A 10 10.78 28.61 -1.28
C HIS A 10 10.28 27.19 -1.01
N LEU A 11 10.30 26.29 -2.00
CA LEU A 11 9.76 24.96 -1.87
C LEU A 11 10.57 23.91 -2.64
N TRP A 12 10.95 22.88 -1.92
CA TRP A 12 11.64 21.69 -2.40
C TRP A 12 10.76 20.45 -2.19
N GLU A 13 10.76 19.55 -3.17
CA GLU A 13 10.11 18.25 -3.14
C GLU A 13 11.16 17.14 -3.12
N GLY A 14 11.04 16.26 -2.13
CA GLY A 14 11.78 15.01 -2.06
C GLY A 14 10.83 13.87 -2.34
N ARG A 15 11.15 13.00 -3.31
CA ARG A 15 10.28 11.88 -3.68
C ARG A 15 11.01 10.55 -3.57
N TYR A 16 10.36 9.58 -2.92
CA TYR A 16 10.82 8.20 -2.88
C TYR A 16 9.74 7.28 -3.45
N SER A 17 10.12 6.34 -4.33
CA SER A 17 9.18 5.43 -5.02
C SER A 17 9.72 4.00 -5.10
N PRO A 18 9.89 3.31 -3.95
CA PRO A 18 10.35 1.93 -3.93
C PRO A 18 9.31 0.96 -4.50
N VAL A 19 9.79 -0.20 -4.95
CA VAL A 19 8.95 -1.34 -5.33
C VAL A 19 8.70 -2.22 -4.12
N TRP A 20 7.44 -2.46 -3.81
CA TRP A 20 6.97 -3.21 -2.65
C TRP A 20 6.81 -4.70 -2.97
N PRO A 21 6.60 -5.57 -1.96
CA PRO A 21 6.51 -7.02 -2.17
C PRO A 21 5.30 -7.49 -2.99
N ASP A 22 4.29 -6.64 -3.18
CA ASP A 22 3.20 -6.84 -4.13
C ASP A 22 3.60 -6.55 -5.59
N GLY A 23 4.85 -6.13 -5.82
CA GLY A 23 5.38 -5.76 -7.13
C GLY A 23 5.02 -4.32 -7.57
N LYS A 24 4.36 -3.53 -6.73
CA LYS A 24 3.94 -2.16 -7.10
C LYS A 24 4.88 -1.10 -6.54
N LYS A 25 4.93 0.04 -7.23
CA LYS A 25 5.60 1.23 -6.70
C LYS A 25 4.65 1.96 -5.76
N HIS A 26 5.09 2.18 -4.52
CA HIS A 26 4.40 3.09 -3.63
C HIS A 26 5.28 4.31 -3.46
N SER A 27 4.80 5.46 -3.95
CA SER A 27 5.54 6.71 -3.92
C SER A 27 5.10 7.58 -2.75
N ARG A 28 6.03 8.09 -1.96
CA ARG A 28 5.78 9.13 -0.96
C ARG A 28 6.65 10.36 -1.24
N ASN A 29 6.12 11.52 -0.87
CA ASN A 29 6.77 12.81 -1.04
C ASN A 29 6.99 13.46 0.33
N VAL A 30 8.07 14.23 0.43
CA VAL A 30 8.35 15.17 1.53
C VAL A 30 8.58 16.56 0.93
N TYR A 31 8.33 17.59 1.74
CA TYR A 31 8.54 18.97 1.33
C TYR A 31 9.40 19.71 2.35
N GLY A 32 10.32 20.53 1.85
CA GLY A 32 11.18 21.41 2.65
C GLY A 32 11.22 22.82 2.06
N ARG A 33 11.60 23.81 2.87
CA ARG A 33 11.83 25.18 2.39
C ARG A 33 13.23 25.36 1.82
N THR A 34 14.19 24.54 2.27
CA THR A 34 15.53 24.44 1.70
C THR A 34 15.79 23.03 1.15
N GLU A 35 16.84 22.90 0.33
CA GLU A 35 17.28 21.61 -0.20
C GLU A 35 17.67 20.66 0.92
N GLU A 36 18.42 21.15 1.91
CA GLU A 36 18.92 20.36 3.04
C GLU A 36 17.78 19.85 3.93
N GLU A 37 16.81 20.71 4.25
CA GLU A 37 15.63 20.30 5.02
C GLU A 37 14.84 19.21 4.27
N CYS A 38 14.73 19.37 2.94
CA CYS A 38 14.05 18.40 2.10
C CYS A 38 14.82 17.07 2.01
N GLU A 39 16.14 17.11 1.90
CA GLU A 39 17.00 15.92 1.91
C GLU A 39 16.94 15.17 3.24
N GLU A 40 16.98 15.86 4.38
CA GLU A 40 16.88 15.23 5.71
C GLU A 40 15.55 14.51 5.88
N LYS A 41 14.44 15.17 5.51
CA LYS A 41 13.11 14.55 5.50
C LYS A 41 13.06 13.35 4.54
N LEU A 42 13.71 13.45 3.38
CA LEU A 42 13.72 12.37 2.40
C LEU A 42 14.53 11.17 2.90
N LYS A 43 15.66 11.40 3.57
CA LYS A 43 16.48 10.35 4.19
C LYS A 43 15.66 9.62 5.27
N ALA A 44 14.95 10.35 6.14
CA ALA A 44 14.07 9.77 7.13
C ALA A 44 12.95 8.92 6.49
N LEU A 45 12.28 9.45 5.46
CA LEU A 45 11.24 8.75 4.70
C LEU A 45 11.77 7.46 4.05
N ILE A 46 12.96 7.49 3.47
CA ILE A 46 13.57 6.32 2.82
C ILE A 46 13.84 5.23 3.86
N LEU A 47 14.37 5.59 5.03
CA LEU A 47 14.63 4.63 6.11
C LEU A 47 13.33 3.98 6.60
N GLU A 48 12.29 4.79 6.82
CA GLU A 48 10.96 4.32 7.22
C GLU A 48 10.37 3.35 6.19
N MET A 49 10.27 3.77 4.92
CA MET A 49 9.69 2.93 3.87
C MET A 49 10.50 1.65 3.61
N ASN A 50 11.83 1.70 3.74
CA ASN A 50 12.64 0.48 3.61
C ASN A 50 12.42 -0.47 4.79
N ALA A 51 12.26 0.04 6.00
CA ALA A 51 11.91 -0.78 7.16
C ALA A 51 10.52 -1.42 6.98
N GLU A 52 9.54 -0.68 6.45
CA GLU A 52 8.20 -1.19 6.11
C GLU A 52 8.27 -2.30 5.05
N ILE A 53 9.02 -2.10 3.96
CA ILE A 53 9.19 -3.12 2.92
C ILE A 53 9.90 -4.35 3.47
N ALA A 54 10.94 -4.17 4.29
CA ALA A 54 11.63 -5.28 4.94
C ALA A 54 10.68 -6.07 5.85
N ALA A 55 9.83 -5.38 6.62
CA ALA A 55 8.79 -6.00 7.44
C ALA A 55 7.76 -6.77 6.60
N LEU A 56 7.35 -6.26 5.44
CA LEU A 56 6.46 -6.99 4.52
C LEU A 56 7.15 -8.22 3.89
N ARG A 57 8.43 -8.12 3.54
CA ARG A 57 9.20 -9.24 2.95
C ARG A 57 9.49 -10.35 3.95
N SER A 58 9.75 -9.99 5.21
CA SER A 58 9.97 -10.97 6.29
C SER A 58 8.66 -11.57 6.81
N GLY A 59 7.50 -11.07 6.36
CA GLY A 59 6.19 -11.48 6.85
C GLY A 59 5.84 -10.91 8.23
N ALA A 60 6.62 -9.96 8.75
CA ALA A 60 6.34 -9.24 9.99
C ALA A 60 5.19 -8.22 9.85
N SER A 61 4.82 -7.83 8.62
CA SER A 61 3.61 -7.06 8.29
C SER A 61 2.86 -7.69 7.11
N THR A 62 1.52 -7.52 7.08
CA THR A 62 0.66 -7.87 5.93
C THR A 62 -0.14 -6.67 5.41
N GLU A 63 0.05 -5.51 6.04
CA GLU A 63 -0.71 -4.30 5.78
C GLU A 63 0.16 -3.30 5.03
N TYR A 64 -0.38 -2.83 3.91
CA TYR A 64 0.24 -1.78 3.10
C TYR A 64 -0.29 -0.44 3.65
N PRO A 65 0.57 0.49 4.11
CA PRO A 65 0.17 1.77 4.68
C PRO A 65 -0.62 2.68 3.72
N ASP A 66 -0.56 2.43 2.40
CA ASP A 66 -1.43 3.09 1.40
C ASP A 66 -2.85 2.49 1.34
N GLY A 67 -3.23 1.73 2.36
CA GLY A 67 -4.60 1.66 2.88
C GLY A 67 -5.49 0.53 2.38
N VAL A 68 -5.17 -0.19 1.31
CA VAL A 68 -5.96 -1.39 0.95
C VAL A 68 -5.12 -2.47 0.27
N SER A 69 -5.02 -3.61 0.95
CA SER A 69 -4.41 -4.85 0.46
C SER A 69 -4.97 -5.25 -0.92
N PRO A 70 -4.13 -5.63 -1.90
CA PRO A 70 -4.58 -6.05 -3.24
C PRO A 70 -5.62 -7.18 -3.20
N LYS A 71 -5.54 -8.06 -2.21
CA LYS A 71 -6.49 -9.17 -2.03
C LYS A 71 -7.83 -8.68 -1.49
N LYS A 72 -7.83 -7.72 -0.56
CA LYS A 72 -9.05 -7.05 -0.09
C LYS A 72 -9.76 -6.35 -1.25
N LYS A 73 -9.01 -5.67 -2.13
CA LYS A 73 -9.56 -5.08 -3.37
C LYS A 73 -10.17 -6.12 -4.30
N ALA A 74 -9.50 -7.24 -4.52
CA ALA A 74 -10.00 -8.30 -5.40
C ALA A 74 -11.32 -8.89 -4.88
N ILE A 75 -11.45 -9.08 -3.57
CA ILE A 75 -12.67 -9.57 -2.94
C ILE A 75 -13.78 -8.52 -2.99
N ALA A 76 -13.47 -7.25 -2.72
CA ALA A 76 -14.43 -6.16 -2.86
C ALA A 76 -14.98 -6.01 -4.28
N ALA A 77 -14.13 -6.17 -5.30
CA ALA A 77 -14.53 -6.14 -6.71
C ALA A 77 -15.42 -7.35 -7.06
N TYR A 78 -15.02 -8.55 -6.64
CA TYR A 78 -15.79 -9.77 -6.86
C TYR A 78 -17.21 -9.68 -6.29
N LEU A 79 -17.38 -9.10 -5.10
CA LEU A 79 -18.69 -8.94 -4.45
C LEU A 79 -19.60 -7.91 -5.13
N ARG A 80 -19.02 -6.89 -5.77
CA ARG A 80 -19.78 -5.90 -6.55
C ARG A 80 -20.34 -6.48 -7.84
N GLU A 81 -19.57 -7.33 -8.50
CA GLU A 81 -19.96 -8.01 -9.75
C GLU A 81 -20.92 -9.17 -9.52
N ASN A 82 -20.88 -9.76 -8.33
CA ASN A 82 -21.72 -10.89 -7.94
C ASN A 82 -22.56 -10.53 -6.72
N PRO A 83 -23.52 -9.59 -6.86
CA PRO A 83 -24.34 -9.15 -5.73
C PRO A 83 -25.13 -10.33 -5.17
N GLY A 84 -24.97 -10.59 -3.87
CA GLY A 84 -25.62 -11.69 -3.16
C GLY A 84 -24.78 -12.94 -2.94
N VAL A 85 -23.54 -12.99 -3.45
CA VAL A 85 -22.63 -14.11 -3.13
C VAL A 85 -22.07 -13.94 -1.72
N THR A 86 -22.52 -14.79 -0.80
CA THR A 86 -22.04 -14.83 0.60
C THR A 86 -21.10 -16.01 0.89
N ASN A 87 -20.99 -16.95 -0.07
CA ASN A 87 -20.21 -18.16 0.10
C ASN A 87 -18.71 -17.91 -0.16
N LYS A 88 -17.97 -17.78 0.93
CA LYS A 88 -16.54 -17.46 0.94
C LYS A 88 -15.67 -18.57 0.34
N SER A 89 -16.13 -19.82 0.34
CA SER A 89 -15.43 -20.93 -0.32
C SER A 89 -15.57 -20.90 -1.84
N LYS A 90 -16.66 -20.33 -2.36
CA LYS A 90 -16.82 -20.09 -3.80
C LYS A 90 -15.90 -18.96 -4.24
N ILE A 91 -15.93 -17.83 -3.54
CA ILE A 91 -15.07 -16.67 -3.82
C ILE A 91 -13.59 -17.07 -3.79
N ALA A 92 -13.19 -17.91 -2.83
CA ALA A 92 -11.83 -18.44 -2.72
C ALA A 92 -11.39 -19.26 -3.94
N ARG A 93 -12.26 -20.14 -4.45
CA ARG A 93 -11.96 -20.92 -5.66
C ARG A 93 -11.89 -20.02 -6.89
N ASP A 94 -12.88 -19.15 -7.05
CA ASP A 94 -13.00 -18.30 -8.24
C ASP A 94 -11.86 -17.27 -8.32
N LEU A 95 -11.37 -16.75 -7.18
CA LEU A 95 -10.23 -15.84 -7.13
C LEU A 95 -8.87 -16.54 -6.96
N ASN A 96 -8.85 -17.88 -6.92
CA ASN A 96 -7.67 -18.69 -6.60
C ASN A 96 -6.93 -18.18 -5.33
N MET A 97 -7.70 -17.93 -4.28
CA MET A 97 -7.22 -17.43 -3.00
C MET A 97 -7.54 -18.41 -1.87
N ASN A 98 -6.81 -18.31 -0.77
CA ASN A 98 -7.16 -19.08 0.41
C ASN A 98 -8.49 -18.56 1.01
N ARG A 99 -9.38 -19.49 1.34
CA ARG A 99 -10.71 -19.22 1.91
C ARG A 99 -10.67 -18.42 3.21
N THR A 100 -9.63 -18.57 4.03
CA THR A 100 -9.45 -17.77 5.24
C THR A 100 -9.10 -16.31 4.95
N THR A 101 -8.27 -16.04 3.93
CA THR A 101 -7.99 -14.68 3.43
C THR A 101 -9.24 -14.02 2.86
N VAL A 102 -10.06 -14.81 2.16
CA VAL A 102 -11.34 -14.34 1.62
C VAL A 102 -12.34 -13.97 2.70
N GLN A 103 -12.46 -14.81 3.74
CA GLN A 103 -13.36 -14.55 4.86
C GLN A 103 -13.04 -13.22 5.55
N LYS A 104 -11.77 -13.00 5.92
CA LYS A 104 -11.33 -11.77 6.63
C LYS A 104 -11.72 -10.51 5.85
N TYR A 105 -11.31 -10.43 4.58
CA TYR A 105 -11.54 -9.25 3.77
C TYR A 105 -12.98 -9.09 3.29
N TYR A 106 -13.75 -10.17 3.21
CA TYR A 106 -15.20 -10.09 2.96
C TYR A 106 -15.92 -9.36 4.10
N ASP A 107 -15.63 -9.74 5.36
CA ASP A 107 -16.34 -9.18 6.52
C ASP A 107 -15.95 -7.70 6.73
N GLU A 108 -14.68 -7.33 6.48
CA GLU A 108 -14.25 -5.93 6.48
C GLU A 108 -14.92 -5.10 5.38
N VAL A 109 -15.05 -5.63 4.16
CA VAL A 109 -15.73 -4.93 3.06
C VAL A 109 -17.22 -4.76 3.34
N GLN A 110 -17.87 -5.73 3.99
CA GLN A 110 -19.29 -5.62 4.36
C GLN A 110 -19.56 -4.63 5.49
N ALA A 111 -18.62 -4.44 6.43
CA ALA A 111 -18.76 -3.44 7.50
C ALA A 111 -18.56 -1.99 7.01
N GLU A 112 -18.04 -1.80 5.80
CA GLU A 112 -17.83 -0.50 5.16
C GLU A 112 -19.04 -0.03 4.30
N PHE A 113 -20.08 -0.86 4.13
CA PHE A 113 -21.36 -0.54 3.45
C PHE A 113 -22.48 -0.29 4.46
#